data_AF-A0AAV4C8C0-F1
#
_entry.id   AF-A0AAV4C8C0-F1
#
_cell.length_a   1.000
_cell.length_b   1.000
_cell.length_c   1.000
_cell.angle_alpha   90.00
_cell.angle_beta   90.00
_cell.angle_gamma   90.00
#
_symmetry.space_group_name_H-M   'P 1'
#
loop_
_entity.id
_entity.type
_entity.pdbx_description
1 polymer ?
#
loop_
_entity_poly.entity_id
_entity_poly.type
_entity_poly.pdbx_seq_one_letter_code
_entity_poly.pdbx_strand_id
1 'polypeptide(L)'
;MGASTVRDIVYETCNVMWNELKATELPKLTYDSFKEMAIGFAQHWHFPHVLGAIDGEHIKIECPPKSGSACYNYKQKFSIVLPGVCDAQYNFISVDFGDFERHSDGGVLKHSSFGRALYSNSLPIPLDESICGSDPLPYVLLGDEAYPLLRNIMRPFSRRGLDNVRRIYNYRHSRARRAIECAFGVLAEKWSVLKTTLNMLSENAIKMVLACCVLHNFVRKGEGVSLDNIESNEIDNSWVQMEGDTSATIGRPSKQTLDIRDQFAELFLTTLSVPWRFDSAQLTDIDS
;
A
#
# COMPACT_ATOMS: atom_id res chain seq x y z
N MET A 1 38.42 9.83 -7.24
CA MET A 1 37.28 10.74 -7.00
C MET A 1 37.05 10.80 -5.49
N GLY A 2 36.88 11.98 -4.89
CA GLY A 2 36.70 12.10 -3.44
C GLY A 2 35.33 11.58 -3.00
N ALA A 3 35.22 11.02 -1.78
CA ALA A 3 33.97 10.49 -1.25
C ALA A 3 32.85 11.54 -1.18
N SER A 4 33.19 12.81 -0.94
CA SER A 4 32.25 13.94 -0.99
C SER A 4 31.70 14.17 -2.39
N THR A 5 32.55 14.17 -3.42
CA THR A 5 32.16 14.39 -4.81
C THR A 5 31.21 13.30 -5.31
N VAL A 6 31.51 12.02 -5.02
CA VAL A 6 30.64 10.90 -5.43
C VAL A 6 29.26 11.02 -4.76
N ARG A 7 29.25 11.35 -3.48
CA ARG A 7 28.02 11.53 -2.71
C ARG A 7 27.14 12.64 -3.28
N ASP A 8 27.74 13.79 -3.60
CA ASP A 8 26.99 14.93 -4.13
C ASP A 8 26.42 14.63 -5.52
N ILE A 9 27.16 13.91 -6.38
CA ILE A 9 26.68 13.43 -7.69
C ILE A 9 25.47 12.51 -7.54
N VAL A 10 25.50 11.57 -6.59
CA VAL A 10 24.37 10.65 -6.35
C VAL A 10 23.13 11.43 -5.97
N TYR A 11 23.26 12.41 -5.06
CA TYR A 11 22.11 13.21 -4.61
C TYR A 11 21.55 14.12 -5.70
N GLU A 12 22.42 14.75 -6.47
CA GLU A 12 22.02 15.56 -7.62
C GLU A 12 21.28 14.69 -8.64
N THR A 13 21.81 13.50 -8.93
CA THR A 13 21.18 12.54 -9.85
C THR A 13 19.80 12.11 -9.36
N CYS A 14 19.66 11.70 -8.09
CA CYS A 14 18.36 11.33 -7.52
C CYS A 14 17.35 12.47 -7.59
N ASN A 15 17.80 13.71 -7.33
CA ASN A 15 16.94 14.88 -7.37
C ASN A 15 16.49 15.20 -8.81
N VAL A 16 17.40 15.12 -9.79
CA VAL A 16 17.06 15.29 -11.21
C VAL A 16 16.08 14.21 -11.65
N MET A 17 16.34 12.93 -11.34
CA MET A 17 15.43 11.82 -11.65
C MET A 17 14.03 12.05 -11.10
N TRP A 18 13.92 12.47 -9.83
CA TRP A 18 12.63 12.79 -9.23
C TRP A 18 11.93 13.94 -9.96
N ASN A 19 12.63 15.06 -10.21
CA ASN A 19 12.01 16.24 -10.81
C ASN A 19 11.55 16.00 -12.25
N GLU A 20 12.33 15.25 -13.03
CA GLU A 20 12.02 14.95 -14.44
C GLU A 20 10.94 13.86 -14.58
N LEU A 21 10.99 12.82 -13.76
CA LEU A 21 10.11 11.66 -13.92
C LEU A 21 8.81 11.76 -13.12
N LYS A 22 8.77 12.50 -12.00
CA LYS A 22 7.59 12.53 -11.11
C LYS A 22 6.30 12.89 -11.85
N ALA A 23 6.33 13.88 -12.74
CA ALA A 23 5.10 14.34 -13.42
C ALA A 23 4.50 13.25 -14.33
N THR A 24 5.34 12.41 -14.93
CA THR A 24 4.95 11.33 -15.83
C THR A 24 4.67 10.02 -15.09
N GLU A 25 5.46 9.74 -14.05
CA GLU A 25 5.43 8.47 -13.33
C GLU A 25 4.49 8.46 -12.14
N LEU A 26 4.22 9.62 -11.54
CA LEU A 26 3.24 9.85 -10.49
C LEU A 26 2.31 10.99 -10.92
N PRO A 27 1.55 10.81 -12.02
CA PRO A 27 0.72 11.87 -12.56
C PRO A 27 -0.39 12.26 -11.59
N LYS A 28 -0.91 13.48 -11.74
CA LYS A 28 -2.05 13.93 -10.96
C LYS A 28 -3.26 13.04 -11.26
N LEU A 29 -3.87 12.51 -10.20
CA LEU A 29 -5.04 11.66 -10.30
C LEU A 29 -6.24 12.42 -10.88
N THR A 30 -6.88 11.78 -11.86
CA THR A 30 -8.11 12.22 -12.53
C THR A 30 -9.24 11.23 -12.26
N TYR A 31 -10.47 11.64 -12.57
CA TYR A 31 -11.63 10.75 -12.51
C TYR A 31 -11.41 9.47 -13.34
N ASP A 32 -10.90 9.62 -14.57
CA ASP A 32 -10.65 8.49 -15.47
C ASP A 32 -9.57 7.55 -14.94
N SER A 33 -8.48 8.09 -14.36
CA SER A 33 -7.45 7.25 -13.74
C SER A 33 -8.01 6.41 -12.59
N PHE A 34 -8.93 6.95 -11.78
CA PHE A 34 -9.56 6.17 -10.71
C PHE A 34 -10.46 5.06 -11.24
N LYS A 35 -11.15 5.30 -12.36
CA LYS A 35 -11.92 4.26 -13.05
C LYS A 35 -11.03 3.15 -13.59
N GLU A 36 -9.93 3.50 -14.24
CA GLU A 36 -8.96 2.53 -14.77
C GLU A 36 -8.38 1.66 -13.65
N MET A 37 -8.00 2.27 -12.52
CA MET A 37 -7.50 1.53 -11.35
C MET A 37 -8.55 0.57 -10.79
N ALA A 38 -9.81 1.02 -10.67
CA ALA A 38 -10.91 0.16 -10.22
C ALA A 38 -11.16 -1.02 -11.16
N ILE A 39 -11.05 -0.81 -12.47
CA ILE A 39 -11.14 -1.88 -13.48
C ILE A 39 -9.98 -2.86 -13.30
N GLY A 40 -8.74 -2.37 -13.12
CA GLY A 40 -7.57 -3.20 -12.90
C GLY A 40 -7.72 -4.12 -11.67
N PHE A 41 -8.19 -3.59 -10.54
CA PHE A 41 -8.43 -4.40 -9.35
C PHE A 41 -9.59 -5.40 -9.52
N ALA A 42 -10.65 -5.02 -10.23
CA ALA A 42 -11.72 -5.94 -10.55
C ALA A 42 -11.25 -7.12 -11.42
N GLN A 43 -10.38 -6.85 -12.41
CA GLN A 43 -9.90 -7.86 -13.35
C GLN A 43 -8.83 -8.78 -12.75
N HIS A 44 -7.84 -8.23 -12.06
CA HIS A 44 -6.70 -8.99 -11.56
C HIS A 44 -6.96 -9.59 -10.17
N TRP A 45 -7.53 -8.79 -9.28
CA TRP A 45 -7.69 -9.16 -7.87
C TRP A 45 -9.12 -9.57 -7.52
N HIS A 46 -10.03 -9.52 -8.50
CA HIS A 46 -11.45 -9.80 -8.31
C HIS A 46 -12.04 -8.95 -7.19
N PHE A 47 -11.59 -7.71 -7.01
CA PHE A 47 -12.11 -6.79 -6.00
C PHE A 47 -12.54 -5.49 -6.70
N PRO A 48 -13.83 -5.33 -7.05
CA PRO A 48 -14.32 -4.14 -7.72
C PRO A 48 -14.28 -2.91 -6.81
N HIS A 49 -14.28 -1.73 -7.43
CA HIS A 49 -14.30 -0.44 -6.73
C HIS A 49 -13.05 -0.13 -5.90
N VAL A 50 -11.98 -0.91 -6.04
CA VAL A 50 -10.70 -0.64 -5.36
C VAL A 50 -9.86 0.33 -6.18
N LEU A 51 -9.48 1.44 -5.57
CA LEU A 51 -8.66 2.49 -6.19
C LEU A 51 -7.16 2.25 -6.01
N GLY A 52 -6.79 1.42 -5.04
CA GLY A 52 -5.40 1.19 -4.66
C GLY A 52 -5.28 0.44 -3.34
N ALA A 53 -4.13 -0.20 -3.16
CA ALA A 53 -3.72 -0.76 -1.88
C ALA A 53 -2.76 0.20 -1.18
N ILE A 54 -2.93 0.38 0.13
CA ILE A 54 -2.13 1.30 0.96
C ILE A 54 -1.34 0.51 2.00
N ASP A 55 -0.07 0.86 2.15
CA ASP A 55 0.80 0.32 3.21
C ASP A 55 2.02 1.24 3.42
N GLY A 56 2.83 0.93 4.44
CA GLY A 56 4.08 1.61 4.74
C GLY A 56 5.27 0.64 4.80
N GLU A 57 6.35 0.97 4.08
CA GLU A 57 7.58 0.17 4.11
C GLU A 57 8.66 0.84 4.98
N HIS A 58 9.31 0.06 5.84
CA HIS A 58 10.40 0.55 6.70
C HIS A 58 11.74 0.55 5.97
N ILE A 59 12.22 1.74 5.59
CA ILE A 59 13.56 1.93 5.04
C ILE A 59 14.56 2.09 6.19
N LYS A 60 15.54 1.19 6.28
CA LYS A 60 16.57 1.20 7.33
C LYS A 60 17.59 2.30 7.06
N ILE A 61 17.84 3.15 8.05
CA ILE A 61 18.85 4.21 8.00
C ILE A 61 19.81 4.08 9.18
N GLU A 62 21.01 4.63 9.07
CA GLU A 62 21.90 4.76 10.22
C GLU A 62 21.41 5.85 11.18
N CYS A 63 21.66 5.67 12.48
CA CYS A 63 21.35 6.66 13.50
C CYS A 63 22.04 8.00 13.18
N PRO A 64 21.29 9.10 12.98
CA PRO A 64 21.93 10.40 12.86
C PRO A 64 22.62 10.78 14.17
N PRO A 65 23.79 11.45 14.12
CA PRO A 65 24.47 11.90 15.34
C PRO A 65 23.54 12.82 16.16
N LYS A 66 23.37 12.53 17.46
CA LYS A 66 22.56 13.31 18.43
C LYS A 66 21.03 13.17 18.34
N SER A 67 20.48 12.11 17.73
CA SER A 67 19.03 11.94 17.53
C SER A 67 18.17 11.53 18.75
N GLY A 68 18.75 11.33 19.93
CA GLY A 68 17.97 10.94 21.13
C GLY A 68 17.07 9.71 20.89
N SER A 69 15.84 9.72 21.43
CA SER A 69 14.86 8.64 21.30
C SER A 69 13.90 8.77 20.11
N ALA A 70 14.00 9.84 19.29
CA ALA A 70 13.04 10.15 18.22
C ALA A 70 13.08 9.15 17.04
N CYS A 71 14.13 8.33 16.97
CA CYS A 71 14.32 7.31 15.93
C CYS A 71 14.60 5.92 16.52
N TYR A 72 14.24 5.70 17.79
CA TYR A 72 14.53 4.48 18.53
C TYR A 72 13.35 3.49 18.43
N ASN A 73 13.44 2.52 17.53
CA ASN A 73 12.59 1.32 17.58
C ASN A 73 13.15 0.35 18.65
N TYR A 74 12.28 -0.44 19.30
CA TYR A 74 12.57 -1.40 20.38
C TYR A 74 13.69 -2.41 20.05
N LYS A 75 14.05 -2.58 18.77
CA LYS A 75 15.13 -3.45 18.27
C LYS A 75 16.46 -2.74 17.94
N GLN A 76 16.69 -1.50 18.40
CA GLN A 76 17.92 -0.72 18.14
C GLN A 76 18.23 -0.47 16.65
N LYS A 77 17.21 -0.40 15.78
CA LYS A 77 17.36 -0.07 14.35
C LYS A 77 16.59 1.20 14.02
N PHE A 78 17.27 2.15 13.38
CA PHE A 78 16.71 3.43 12.95
C PHE A 78 16.08 3.21 11.56
N SER A 79 14.81 3.59 11.39
CA SER A 79 14.11 3.43 10.10
C SER A 79 13.18 4.59 9.83
N ILE A 80 12.96 4.86 8.56
CA ILE A 80 11.99 5.83 8.05
C ILE A 80 10.87 5.07 7.34
N VAL A 81 9.63 5.48 7.53
CA VAL A 81 8.48 4.82 6.88
C VAL A 81 8.19 5.51 5.55
N LEU A 82 8.19 4.74 4.47
CA LEU A 82 7.72 5.14 3.15
C LEU A 82 6.25 4.70 3.02
N PRO A 83 5.27 5.58 3.20
CA PRO A 83 3.90 5.25 2.86
C PRO A 83 3.75 5.23 1.34
N GLY A 84 3.04 4.23 0.84
CA GLY A 84 2.78 4.03 -0.57
C GLY A 84 1.33 3.69 -0.83
N VAL A 85 0.87 4.09 -2.01
CA VAL A 85 -0.38 3.61 -2.61
C VAL A 85 0.00 3.02 -3.95
N CYS A 86 -0.48 1.82 -4.28
CA CYS A 86 -0.23 1.21 -5.60
C CYS A 86 -1.52 0.79 -6.30
N ASP A 87 -1.44 0.70 -7.62
CA ASP A 87 -2.48 0.14 -8.47
C ASP A 87 -2.44 -1.41 -8.47
N ALA A 88 -3.35 -2.03 -9.23
CA ALA A 88 -3.43 -3.48 -9.36
C ALA A 88 -2.21 -4.08 -10.09
N GLN A 89 -1.42 -3.25 -10.77
CA GLN A 89 -0.25 -3.59 -11.57
C GLN A 89 1.04 -3.16 -10.85
N TYR A 90 1.01 -3.04 -9.52
CA TYR A 90 2.19 -2.75 -8.69
C TYR A 90 2.89 -1.43 -9.02
N ASN A 91 2.26 -0.51 -9.75
CA ASN A 91 2.79 0.83 -9.95
C ASN A 91 2.39 1.70 -8.77
N PHE A 92 3.32 2.51 -8.28
CA PHE A 92 3.01 3.48 -7.25
C PHE A 92 2.11 4.58 -7.83
N ILE A 93 1.00 4.84 -7.16
CA ILE A 93 0.09 5.95 -7.43
C ILE A 93 0.52 7.17 -6.62
N SER A 94 0.97 6.93 -5.39
CA SER A 94 1.46 7.97 -4.49
C SER A 94 2.53 7.40 -3.58
N VAL A 95 3.61 8.17 -3.43
CA VAL A 95 4.69 7.95 -2.46
C VAL A 95 5.08 9.30 -1.88
N ASP A 96 5.14 9.41 -0.55
CA ASP A 96 5.39 10.68 0.12
C ASP A 96 5.86 10.43 1.56
N PHE A 97 6.99 10.99 1.99
CA PHE A 97 7.45 10.83 3.38
C PHE A 97 6.68 11.67 4.40
N GLY A 98 5.70 12.47 3.96
CA GLY A 98 4.86 13.29 4.82
C GLY A 98 5.67 14.30 5.66
N ASP A 99 5.13 14.67 6.82
CA ASP A 99 5.87 15.45 7.83
C ASP A 99 6.78 14.50 8.61
N PHE A 100 7.93 14.19 8.02
CA PHE A 100 8.97 13.26 8.50
C PHE A 100 9.36 13.41 9.99
N GLU A 101 9.02 14.52 10.63
CA GLU A 101 9.53 14.86 11.95
C GLU A 101 8.72 14.34 13.16
N ARG A 102 7.51 13.73 13.04
CA ARG A 102 6.65 13.59 14.25
C ARG A 102 5.78 12.36 14.57
N HIS A 103 5.53 11.33 13.75
CA HIS A 103 4.43 10.38 14.10
C HIS A 103 4.66 8.89 13.80
N SER A 104 4.06 8.04 14.64
CA SER A 104 3.96 6.58 14.52
C SER A 104 3.13 6.17 13.30
N ASP A 105 3.46 5.01 12.74
CA ASP A 105 3.05 4.41 11.46
C ASP A 105 1.60 4.70 10.98
N GLY A 106 0.60 4.65 11.88
CA GLY A 106 -0.81 4.94 11.51
C GLY A 106 -1.12 6.40 11.15
N GLY A 107 -0.24 7.36 11.49
CA GLY A 107 -0.42 8.79 11.21
C GLY A 107 0.16 9.24 9.87
N VAL A 108 1.11 8.49 9.30
CA VAL A 108 1.95 8.97 8.19
C VAL A 108 1.11 9.28 6.94
N LEU A 109 0.11 8.43 6.64
CA LEU A 109 -0.80 8.68 5.52
C LEU A 109 -1.58 10.00 5.70
N LYS A 110 -2.05 10.33 6.92
CA LYS A 110 -2.83 11.56 7.17
C LYS A 110 -2.05 12.84 6.86
N HIS A 111 -0.72 12.80 6.97
CA HIS A 111 0.16 13.92 6.70
C HIS A 111 0.67 13.96 5.25
N SER A 112 0.67 12.82 4.55
CA SER A 112 0.97 12.77 3.12
C SER A 112 0.03 13.66 2.31
N SER A 113 0.51 14.18 1.18
CA SER A 113 -0.28 14.94 0.21
C SER A 113 -1.53 14.18 -0.25
N PHE A 114 -1.39 12.88 -0.54
CA PHE A 114 -2.49 12.01 -0.94
C PHE A 114 -3.52 11.83 0.18
N GLY A 115 -3.08 11.50 1.40
CA GLY A 115 -4.00 11.33 2.51
C GLY A 115 -4.70 12.64 2.87
N ARG A 116 -4.00 13.78 2.90
CA ARG A 116 -4.66 15.09 3.08
C ARG A 116 -5.77 15.31 2.05
N ALA A 117 -5.52 14.97 0.78
CA ALA A 117 -6.53 15.08 -0.28
C ALA A 117 -7.70 14.11 -0.07
N LEU A 118 -7.43 12.89 0.37
CA LEU A 118 -8.44 11.88 0.71
C LEU A 118 -9.33 12.32 1.88
N TYR A 119 -8.73 12.76 3.00
CA TYR A 119 -9.45 13.19 4.21
C TYR A 119 -10.25 14.48 4.01
N SER A 120 -9.84 15.33 3.05
CA SER A 120 -10.55 16.58 2.70
C SER A 120 -11.53 16.43 1.54
N ASN A 121 -11.74 15.21 1.02
CA ASN A 121 -12.58 14.92 -0.14
C ASN A 121 -12.21 15.75 -1.39
N SER A 122 -10.92 16.04 -1.60
CA SER A 122 -10.44 16.81 -2.75
C SER A 122 -9.91 15.94 -3.89
N LEU A 123 -9.78 14.62 -3.67
CA LEU A 123 -9.50 13.66 -4.73
C LEU A 123 -10.73 13.50 -5.64
N PRO A 124 -10.55 13.44 -6.98
CA PRO A 124 -11.64 13.23 -7.94
C PRO A 124 -12.13 11.77 -7.95
N ILE A 125 -12.48 11.23 -6.78
CA ILE A 125 -13.00 9.87 -6.63
C ILE A 125 -14.37 9.78 -7.33
N PRO A 126 -14.64 8.73 -8.12
CA PRO A 126 -15.93 8.57 -8.75
C PRO A 126 -17.09 8.46 -7.76
N LEU A 127 -18.29 8.82 -8.22
CA LEU A 127 -19.52 8.65 -7.44
C LEU A 127 -19.82 7.17 -7.22
N ASP A 128 -20.63 6.88 -6.20
CA ASP A 128 -21.03 5.52 -5.87
C ASP A 128 -21.74 4.86 -7.04
N GLU A 129 -21.40 3.62 -7.31
CA GLU A 129 -21.93 2.86 -8.44
C GLU A 129 -22.43 1.49 -8.00
N SER A 130 -23.42 0.98 -8.71
CA SER A 130 -23.98 -0.35 -8.46
C SER A 130 -23.01 -1.41 -8.99
N ILE A 131 -22.77 -2.44 -8.19
CA ILE A 131 -21.99 -3.59 -8.59
C ILE A 131 -22.97 -4.71 -8.94
N CYS A 132 -23.11 -5.00 -10.24
CA CYS A 132 -23.98 -6.08 -10.74
C CYS A 132 -25.44 -5.98 -10.24
N GLY A 133 -26.00 -4.78 -10.14
CA GLY A 133 -27.39 -4.56 -9.69
C GLY A 133 -27.57 -4.49 -8.18
N SER A 134 -26.47 -4.44 -7.40
CA SER A 134 -26.50 -4.14 -5.96
C SER A 134 -26.90 -2.70 -5.67
N ASP A 135 -27.09 -2.40 -4.39
CA ASP A 135 -27.08 -1.00 -3.94
C ASP A 135 -25.75 -0.31 -4.31
N PRO A 136 -25.75 1.00 -4.61
CA PRO A 136 -24.55 1.72 -4.94
C PRO A 136 -23.51 1.67 -3.82
N LEU A 137 -22.28 1.29 -4.17
CA LEU A 137 -21.15 1.22 -3.25
C LEU A 137 -20.06 2.22 -3.63
N PRO A 138 -19.35 2.78 -2.63
CA PRO A 138 -18.28 3.73 -2.88
C PRO A 138 -17.03 3.04 -3.42
N TYR A 139 -16.16 3.86 -4.02
CA TYR A 139 -14.80 3.47 -4.33
C TYR A 139 -13.89 3.57 -3.11
N VAL A 140 -13.02 2.58 -2.90
CA VAL A 140 -12.27 2.39 -1.65
C VAL A 140 -10.80 2.11 -1.88
N LEU A 141 -9.97 2.44 -0.90
CA LEU A 141 -8.59 1.97 -0.77
C LEU A 141 -8.55 0.80 0.21
N LEU A 142 -7.62 -0.14 0.01
CA LEU A 142 -7.44 -1.28 0.90
C LEU A 142 -6.22 -1.09 1.79
N GLY A 143 -6.44 -0.97 3.10
CA GLY A 143 -5.38 -0.92 4.12
C GLY A 143 -5.35 -2.17 5.00
N ASP A 144 -4.30 -2.27 5.81
CA ASP A 144 -4.18 -3.26 6.88
C ASP A 144 -5.03 -2.89 8.12
N GLU A 145 -4.86 -3.62 9.22
CA GLU A 145 -5.58 -3.39 10.48
C GLU A 145 -5.21 -2.07 11.17
N ALA A 146 -4.03 -1.51 10.88
CA ALA A 146 -3.54 -0.26 11.46
C ALA A 146 -4.27 0.97 10.92
N TYR A 147 -4.80 0.89 9.70
CA TYR A 147 -5.58 1.98 9.12
C TYR A 147 -6.97 2.11 9.75
N PRO A 148 -7.51 3.33 9.86
CA PRO A 148 -8.89 3.54 10.26
C PRO A 148 -9.85 2.99 9.20
N LEU A 149 -10.94 2.37 9.64
CA LEU A 149 -12.04 2.01 8.75
C LEU A 149 -12.86 3.28 8.43
N LEU A 150 -12.81 3.73 7.18
CA LEU A 150 -13.48 4.93 6.67
C LEU A 150 -14.27 4.61 5.40
N ARG A 151 -15.15 5.52 4.98
CA ARG A 151 -15.95 5.36 3.75
C ARG A 151 -15.12 4.95 2.53
N ASN A 152 -13.95 5.56 2.36
CA ASN A 152 -13.03 5.32 1.25
C ASN A 152 -11.76 4.54 1.67
N ILE A 153 -11.69 3.99 2.88
CA ILE A 153 -10.59 3.11 3.34
C ILE A 153 -11.18 1.88 4.03
N MET A 154 -11.05 0.74 3.39
CA MET A 154 -11.45 -0.56 3.93
C MET A 154 -10.28 -1.26 4.61
N ARG A 155 -10.59 -2.05 5.62
CA ARG A 155 -9.66 -2.91 6.36
C ARG A 155 -10.32 -4.25 6.70
N PRO A 156 -9.56 -5.32 6.94
CA PRO A 156 -10.13 -6.63 7.22
C PRO A 156 -11.01 -6.62 8.49
N PHE A 157 -11.92 -7.59 8.58
CA PHE A 157 -12.60 -7.93 9.82
C PHE A 157 -11.61 -8.47 10.85
N SER A 158 -11.87 -8.18 12.12
CA SER A 158 -11.09 -8.76 13.22
C SER A 158 -11.14 -10.29 13.16
N ARG A 159 -9.99 -10.94 13.38
CA ARG A 159 -9.88 -12.41 13.35
C ARG A 159 -10.70 -13.14 14.41
N ARG A 160 -11.19 -12.44 15.44
CA ARG A 160 -11.99 -13.03 16.51
C ARG A 160 -13.44 -13.23 16.06
N GLY A 161 -13.91 -14.49 16.07
CA GLY A 161 -15.31 -14.82 15.76
C GLY A 161 -15.70 -14.58 14.30
N LEU A 162 -14.78 -14.86 13.35
CA LEU A 162 -15.05 -14.75 11.93
C LEU A 162 -16.01 -15.86 11.45
N ASP A 163 -17.18 -15.46 10.97
CA ASP A 163 -18.04 -16.30 10.13
C ASP A 163 -17.46 -16.48 8.73
N ASN A 164 -18.06 -17.38 7.94
CA ASN A 164 -17.60 -17.70 6.59
C ASN A 164 -17.62 -16.48 5.64
N VAL A 165 -18.58 -15.58 5.80
CA VAL A 165 -18.73 -14.39 4.95
C VAL A 165 -17.55 -13.44 5.16
N ARG A 166 -17.21 -13.18 6.42
CA ARG A 166 -16.08 -12.35 6.81
C ARG A 166 -14.74 -13.02 6.50
N ARG A 167 -14.64 -14.35 6.57
CA ARG A 167 -13.45 -15.10 6.12
C ARG A 167 -13.19 -14.90 4.62
N ILE A 168 -14.22 -15.06 3.79
CA ILE A 168 -14.12 -14.84 2.33
C ILE A 168 -13.71 -13.40 2.04
N TYR A 169 -14.31 -12.42 2.72
CA TYR A 169 -13.91 -11.02 2.59
C TYR A 169 -12.45 -10.81 2.97
N ASN A 170 -12.02 -11.27 4.14
CA ASN A 170 -10.64 -11.10 4.60
C ASN A 170 -9.62 -11.73 3.64
N TYR A 171 -9.95 -12.89 3.06
CA TYR A 171 -9.12 -13.54 2.07
C TYR A 171 -8.96 -12.69 0.80
N ARG A 172 -10.06 -12.20 0.22
CA ARG A 172 -10.01 -11.32 -0.97
C ARG A 172 -9.35 -9.98 -0.69
N HIS A 173 -9.65 -9.39 0.46
CA HIS A 173 -9.01 -8.15 0.93
C HIS A 173 -7.50 -8.33 1.03
N SER A 174 -7.04 -9.41 1.67
CA SER A 174 -5.62 -9.70 1.81
C SER A 174 -4.98 -9.94 0.45
N ARG A 175 -5.63 -10.70 -0.44
CA ARG A 175 -5.11 -10.98 -1.79
C ARG A 175 -4.97 -9.71 -2.63
N ALA A 176 -5.95 -8.82 -2.62
CA ALA A 176 -5.87 -7.54 -3.33
C ALA A 176 -4.85 -6.59 -2.69
N ARG A 177 -4.76 -6.54 -1.36
CA ARG A 177 -3.77 -5.71 -0.65
C ARG A 177 -2.33 -6.17 -0.92
N ARG A 178 -2.07 -7.46 -1.16
CA ARG A 178 -0.73 -7.94 -1.53
C ARG A 178 -0.10 -7.17 -2.69
N ALA A 179 -0.89 -6.47 -3.51
CA ALA A 179 -0.35 -5.62 -4.56
C ALA A 179 0.68 -4.59 -4.06
N ILE A 180 0.44 -3.93 -2.91
CA ILE A 180 1.39 -2.92 -2.40
C ILE A 180 2.63 -3.57 -1.77
N GLU A 181 2.47 -4.71 -1.11
CA GLU A 181 3.60 -5.50 -0.60
C GLU A 181 4.50 -6.00 -1.73
N CYS A 182 3.90 -6.52 -2.81
CA CYS A 182 4.63 -6.94 -4.01
C CYS A 182 5.31 -5.73 -4.68
N ALA A 183 4.66 -4.57 -4.74
CA ALA A 183 5.28 -3.36 -5.28
C ALA A 183 6.54 -2.96 -4.50
N PHE A 184 6.49 -3.00 -3.16
CA PHE A 184 7.67 -2.76 -2.33
C PHE A 184 8.73 -3.86 -2.46
N GLY A 185 8.33 -5.13 -2.56
CA GLY A 185 9.24 -6.25 -2.80
C GLY A 185 10.02 -6.09 -4.11
N VAL A 186 9.32 -5.78 -5.21
CA VAL A 186 9.94 -5.52 -6.52
C VAL A 186 10.86 -4.29 -6.48
N LEU A 187 10.45 -3.23 -5.77
CA LEU A 187 11.27 -2.04 -5.53
C LEU A 187 12.55 -2.39 -4.73
N ALA A 188 12.46 -3.24 -3.71
CA ALA A 188 13.65 -3.65 -2.96
C ALA A 188 14.56 -4.57 -3.79
N GLU A 189 14.00 -5.44 -4.63
CA GLU A 189 14.75 -6.37 -5.47
C GLU A 189 15.56 -5.66 -6.56
N LYS A 190 14.90 -4.82 -7.36
CA LYS A 190 15.57 -4.08 -8.44
C LYS A 190 16.52 -3.00 -7.90
N TRP A 191 16.22 -2.40 -6.74
CA TRP A 191 17.05 -1.38 -6.10
C TRP A 191 17.60 -1.91 -4.76
N SER A 192 18.51 -2.88 -4.86
CA SER A 192 19.06 -3.63 -3.71
C SER A 192 19.67 -2.77 -2.59
N VAL A 193 20.01 -1.52 -2.87
CA VAL A 193 20.43 -0.54 -1.85
C VAL A 193 19.39 -0.41 -0.73
N LEU A 194 18.10 -0.54 -1.04
CA LEU A 194 16.98 -0.44 -0.10
C LEU A 194 16.86 -1.66 0.84
N LYS A 195 17.48 -2.79 0.50
CA LYS A 195 17.53 -3.99 1.37
C LYS A 195 18.52 -3.82 2.53
N THR A 196 19.44 -2.86 2.41
CA THR A 196 20.51 -2.61 3.38
C THR A 196 20.21 -1.42 4.28
N THR A 197 20.99 -1.24 5.35
CA THR A 197 20.93 -0.01 6.14
C THR A 197 21.64 1.11 5.41
N LEU A 198 20.90 2.18 5.09
CA LEU A 198 21.44 3.35 4.41
C LEU A 198 22.33 4.16 5.34
N ASN A 199 23.63 4.18 5.08
CA ASN A 199 24.60 5.04 5.77
C ASN A 199 24.58 6.46 5.18
N MET A 200 23.49 7.19 5.45
CA MET A 200 23.32 8.58 5.04
C MET A 200 22.31 9.30 5.93
N LEU A 201 22.31 10.63 5.88
CA LEU A 201 21.29 11.45 6.53
C LEU A 201 19.90 11.16 5.96
N SER A 202 18.87 11.25 6.80
CA SER A 202 17.48 10.93 6.42
C SER A 202 16.99 11.71 5.19
N GLU A 203 17.33 12.99 5.07
CA GLU A 203 16.98 13.81 3.90
C GLU A 203 17.51 13.24 2.58
N ASN A 204 18.71 12.64 2.62
CA ASN A 204 19.33 12.04 1.46
C ASN A 204 18.75 10.66 1.17
N ALA A 205 18.46 9.88 2.21
CA ALA A 205 17.74 8.62 2.08
C ALA A 205 16.37 8.83 1.44
N ILE A 206 15.64 9.87 1.85
CA ILE A 206 14.35 10.25 1.26
C ILE A 206 14.48 10.52 -0.24
N LYS A 207 15.43 11.35 -0.66
CA LYS A 207 15.67 11.65 -2.09
C LYS A 207 15.99 10.38 -2.89
N MET A 208 16.84 9.52 -2.34
CA MET A 208 17.20 8.25 -2.96
C MET A 208 15.99 7.33 -3.13
N VAL A 209 15.20 7.15 -2.08
CA VAL A 209 14.02 6.28 -2.09
C VAL A 209 12.97 6.82 -3.07
N LEU A 210 12.68 8.12 -3.05
CA LEU A 210 11.75 8.74 -4.00
C LEU A 210 12.19 8.57 -5.46
N ALA A 211 13.50 8.72 -5.73
CA ALA A 211 14.06 8.45 -7.06
C ALA A 211 13.88 6.97 -7.46
N CYS A 212 14.09 6.03 -6.54
CA CYS A 212 13.84 4.61 -6.80
C CYS A 212 12.36 4.35 -7.13
N CYS A 213 11.41 4.97 -6.44
CA CYS A 213 9.97 4.80 -6.70
C CYS A 213 9.55 5.28 -8.10
N VAL A 214 10.05 6.44 -8.56
CA VAL A 214 9.73 6.91 -9.92
C VAL A 214 10.41 6.06 -11.00
N LEU A 215 11.64 5.59 -10.74
CA LEU A 215 12.32 4.66 -11.64
C LEU A 215 11.60 3.31 -11.70
N HIS A 216 11.01 2.85 -10.59
CA HIS A 216 10.19 1.64 -10.57
C HIS A 216 9.03 1.73 -11.54
N ASN A 217 8.24 2.80 -11.45
CA ASN A 217 7.13 3.02 -12.38
C ASN A 217 7.62 3.15 -13.83
N PHE A 218 8.70 3.92 -14.07
CA PHE A 218 9.27 4.10 -15.40
C PHE A 218 9.68 2.77 -16.04
N VAL A 219 10.43 1.94 -15.30
CA VAL A 219 10.89 0.62 -15.76
C VAL A 219 9.70 -0.31 -15.97
N ARG A 220 8.73 -0.34 -15.06
CA ARG A 220 7.52 -1.17 -15.18
C ARG A 220 6.72 -0.85 -16.45
N LYS A 221 6.51 0.44 -16.74
CA LYS A 221 5.82 0.89 -17.96
C LYS A 221 6.61 0.58 -19.23
N GLY A 222 7.94 0.68 -19.19
CA GLY A 222 8.82 0.41 -20.33
C GLY A 222 9.02 -1.08 -20.64
N GLU A 223 9.06 -1.94 -19.61
CA GLU A 223 9.29 -3.39 -19.76
C GLU A 223 8.02 -4.18 -20.12
N GLY A 224 6.82 -3.58 -20.02
CA GLY A 224 5.56 -4.25 -20.34
C GLY A 224 5.30 -5.52 -19.52
N VAL A 225 5.83 -5.57 -18.28
CA VAL A 225 5.85 -6.79 -17.44
C VAL A 225 4.43 -7.27 -17.14
N SER A 226 4.04 -8.41 -17.74
CA SER A 226 2.79 -9.10 -17.39
C SER A 226 2.82 -9.53 -15.92
N LEU A 227 1.69 -9.41 -15.23
CA LEU A 227 1.50 -9.87 -13.85
C LEU A 227 1.86 -11.37 -13.68
N ASP A 228 1.74 -12.15 -14.75
CA ASP A 228 2.02 -13.58 -14.80
C ASP A 228 3.47 -13.96 -14.43
N ASN A 229 4.44 -13.07 -14.68
CA ASN A 229 5.85 -13.33 -14.39
C ASN A 229 6.22 -13.19 -12.90
N ILE A 230 5.37 -12.52 -12.11
CA ILE A 230 5.56 -12.30 -10.67
C ILE A 230 4.80 -13.37 -9.89
N GLU A 231 3.59 -13.73 -10.31
CA GLU A 231 2.84 -14.84 -9.67
C GLU A 231 3.51 -16.20 -9.86
N SER A 232 4.31 -16.40 -10.92
CA SER A 232 4.99 -17.68 -11.20
C SER A 232 6.31 -17.89 -10.45
N ASN A 233 6.96 -16.82 -9.95
CA ASN A 233 8.29 -16.92 -9.32
C ASN A 233 8.31 -16.81 -7.79
N GLU A 234 7.19 -16.48 -7.12
CA GLU A 234 7.13 -16.43 -5.65
C GLU A 234 5.75 -16.86 -5.11
N ILE A 235 5.40 -18.14 -5.30
CA ILE A 235 4.47 -18.82 -4.37
C ILE A 235 5.33 -19.58 -3.36
N ASP A 236 6.11 -18.84 -2.58
CA ASP A 236 6.37 -19.27 -1.21
C ASP A 236 5.36 -18.54 -0.33
N ASN A 237 4.38 -19.28 0.19
CA ASN A 237 3.39 -18.80 1.15
C ASN A 237 4.02 -18.47 2.52
N SER A 238 5.34 -18.24 2.59
CA SER A 238 6.10 -18.00 3.82
C SER A 238 6.08 -16.55 4.32
N TRP A 239 5.57 -15.58 3.54
CA TRP A 239 5.37 -14.21 4.01
C TRP A 239 4.04 -13.98 4.76
N VAL A 240 3.38 -15.06 5.20
CA VAL A 240 2.35 -14.92 6.23
C VAL A 240 3.07 -14.61 7.55
N GLN A 241 2.99 -13.34 7.95
CA GLN A 241 3.29 -12.73 9.27
C GLN A 241 4.58 -11.89 9.34
N MET A 242 4.41 -10.58 9.18
CA MET A 242 4.92 -9.67 10.20
C MET A 242 3.73 -9.00 10.90
N GLU A 243 3.59 -9.29 12.19
CA GLU A 243 2.65 -8.62 13.07
C GLU A 243 3.07 -7.16 13.25
N GLY A 244 2.24 -6.23 12.76
CA GLY A 244 2.20 -4.88 13.28
C GLY A 244 1.30 -4.86 14.51
N ASP A 245 1.87 -4.89 15.70
CA ASP A 245 1.13 -4.59 16.93
C ASP A 245 0.85 -3.08 16.99
N THR A 246 -0.18 -2.64 16.27
CA THR A 246 -0.57 -1.24 16.25
C THR A 246 -1.53 -0.94 17.38
N SER A 247 -0.97 -0.60 18.54
CA SER A 247 -1.67 0.16 19.58
C SER A 247 -1.83 1.63 19.16
N ALA A 248 -2.42 1.88 17.99
CA ALA A 248 -2.92 3.19 17.61
C ALA A 248 -4.38 3.31 18.11
N THR A 249 -4.72 4.43 18.74
CA THR A 249 -6.09 4.71 19.19
C THR A 249 -6.98 4.99 17.98
N ILE A 250 -7.41 3.93 17.29
CA ILE A 250 -8.25 4.04 16.09
C ILE A 250 -9.66 4.47 16.51
N GLY A 251 -10.12 5.60 16.00
CA GLY A 251 -11.47 6.10 16.25
C GLY A 251 -12.54 5.09 15.83
N ARG A 252 -13.67 5.06 16.56
CA ARG A 252 -14.78 4.14 16.26
C ARG A 252 -15.37 4.47 14.88
N PRO A 253 -15.49 3.50 13.95
CA PRO A 253 -16.07 3.74 12.64
C PRO A 253 -17.57 4.06 12.74
N SER A 254 -18.09 4.81 11.78
CA SER A 254 -19.53 5.10 11.69
C SER A 254 -20.29 3.83 11.28
N LYS A 255 -21.59 3.75 11.64
CA LYS A 255 -22.45 2.62 11.26
C LYS A 255 -22.48 2.43 9.73
N GLN A 256 -22.64 3.52 8.98
CA GLN A 256 -22.61 3.51 7.51
C GLN A 256 -21.33 2.88 6.95
N THR A 257 -20.18 3.11 7.60
CA THR A 257 -18.90 2.55 7.14
C THR A 257 -18.81 1.04 7.40
N LEU A 258 -19.36 0.58 8.52
CA LEU A 258 -19.48 -0.85 8.80
C LEU A 258 -20.40 -1.52 7.75
N ASP A 259 -21.55 -0.89 7.47
CA ASP A 259 -22.53 -1.39 6.51
C ASP A 259 -21.92 -1.51 5.09
N ILE A 260 -21.08 -0.55 4.65
CA ILE A 260 -20.35 -0.63 3.37
C ILE A 260 -19.48 -1.89 3.31
N ARG A 261 -18.72 -2.17 4.38
CA ARG A 261 -17.84 -3.33 4.42
C ARG A 261 -18.62 -4.65 4.43
N ASP A 262 -19.71 -4.69 5.19
CA ASP A 262 -20.59 -5.86 5.23
C ASP A 262 -21.24 -6.11 3.86
N GLN A 263 -21.67 -5.07 3.13
CA GLN A 263 -22.18 -5.20 1.76
C GLN A 263 -21.14 -5.77 0.78
N PHE A 264 -19.87 -5.34 0.83
CA PHE A 264 -18.81 -5.96 0.04
C PHE A 264 -18.64 -7.45 0.38
N ALA A 265 -18.71 -7.81 1.66
CA ALA A 265 -18.59 -9.19 2.11
C ALA A 265 -19.74 -10.07 1.59
N GLU A 266 -20.97 -9.54 1.60
CA GLU A 266 -22.15 -10.21 1.04
C GLU A 266 -22.07 -10.38 -0.48
N LEU A 267 -21.59 -9.36 -1.21
CA LEU A 267 -21.39 -9.45 -2.66
C LEU A 267 -20.38 -10.55 -3.02
N PHE A 268 -19.32 -10.72 -2.23
CA PHE A 268 -18.33 -11.76 -2.46
C PHE A 268 -18.86 -13.18 -2.23
N LEU A 269 -19.86 -13.33 -1.37
CA LEU A 269 -20.56 -14.60 -1.16
C LEU A 269 -21.56 -14.89 -2.28
N THR A 270 -22.20 -13.86 -2.84
CA THR A 270 -23.32 -14.01 -3.76
C THR A 270 -22.91 -13.73 -5.21
N THR A 271 -23.01 -12.47 -5.62
CA THR A 271 -22.93 -12.01 -7.00
C THR A 271 -21.53 -12.11 -7.60
N LEU A 272 -20.49 -11.94 -6.77
CA LEU A 272 -19.08 -11.96 -7.17
C LEU A 272 -18.38 -13.24 -6.71
N SER A 273 -19.12 -14.34 -6.57
CA SER A 273 -18.57 -15.63 -6.18
C SER A 273 -17.48 -16.10 -7.15
N VAL A 274 -16.32 -16.47 -6.60
CA VAL A 274 -15.22 -17.11 -7.34
C VAL A 274 -15.06 -18.58 -6.92
N PRO A 275 -14.64 -19.50 -7.80
CA PRO A 275 -14.56 -20.93 -7.49
C PRO A 275 -13.69 -21.27 -6.25
N TRP A 276 -12.56 -20.58 -6.10
CA TRP A 276 -11.58 -20.76 -5.01
C TRP A 276 -11.96 -20.04 -3.70
N ARG A 277 -13.19 -19.54 -3.56
CA ARG A 277 -13.62 -18.77 -2.38
C ARG A 277 -13.57 -19.56 -1.07
N PHE A 278 -13.61 -20.89 -1.12
CA PHE A 278 -13.57 -21.77 0.06
C PHE A 278 -12.19 -22.37 0.32
N ASP A 279 -11.18 -22.09 -0.49
CA ASP A 279 -9.85 -22.69 -0.34
C ASP A 279 -9.19 -22.28 0.98
N SER A 280 -9.57 -21.12 1.54
CA SER A 280 -9.20 -20.69 2.90
C SER A 280 -10.08 -21.23 4.02
N ALA A 281 -11.30 -21.71 3.71
CA ALA A 281 -12.19 -22.33 4.69
C ALA A 281 -11.78 -23.77 5.01
N GLN A 282 -11.11 -24.46 4.07
CA GLN A 282 -10.60 -25.83 4.27
C GLN A 282 -9.27 -25.90 5.04
N LEU A 283 -8.55 -24.79 5.19
CA LEU A 283 -7.25 -24.76 5.88
C LEU A 283 -7.36 -24.77 7.43
N THR A 284 -8.57 -24.87 8.00
CA THR A 284 -8.76 -25.02 9.46
C THR A 284 -9.39 -26.35 9.88
N ASP A 285 -9.65 -27.28 8.96
CA ASP A 285 -10.26 -28.59 9.26
C ASP A 285 -9.25 -29.76 9.22
N ILE A 286 -7.97 -29.50 9.52
CA ILE A 286 -6.97 -30.53 9.81
C ILE A 286 -6.46 -30.27 11.22
N ASP A 287 -7.27 -30.62 12.21
CA ASP A 287 -6.86 -31.03 13.55
C ASP A 287 -8.08 -31.60 14.26
N SER A 288 -8.33 -32.88 13.99
CA SER A 288 -9.20 -33.78 14.78
C SER A 288 -8.49 -35.11 14.97
#